data_AF-A0A167ILZ4-F1
#
_entry.id   AF-A0A167ILZ4-F1
#
_cell.length_a   1.000
_cell.length_b   1.000
_cell.length_c   1.000
_cell.angle_alpha   90.00
_cell.angle_beta   90.00
_cell.angle_gamma   90.00
#
_symmetry.space_group_name_H-M   'P 1'
#
loop_
_entity.id
_entity.type
_entity.pdbx_description
1 polymer ?
#
loop_
_entity_poly.entity_id
_entity_poly.type
_entity_poly.pdbx_seq_one_letter_code
_entity_poly.pdbx_strand_id
1 'polypeptide(L)'
;MIHREYAHFSETRKAYLNSPAHAALSRSRTVMVTNLAKEYDNEERIWGLAAFVSGPIEQVWLPRAVKPIEELLEERNNECQILEKAENKLFKRGKTNARKNTMSENAAAEENADIIAQFMLEKKRPSHNIGTLADFSIGFLCTKVDTLTHSPQFMREHDEQLVLLRKDMEQYELANSAFIRFAKQTDAHMFAQQLKKNAKVKTISASTEVIPEDIIWHNLSMSPYQLKIRAAVSWALTIGLIIIWAPLVAFVGVVSSVSTLCSTVFFLGWICVLPSAVVGIIQGILPPVLLAVLFMILPIVLRIFIKQQGEPRDSDIERKLWSRFWLFQIIHGFLIVAVASGLVAALRNIGSTVSELPELLVTNIPDSTIFSQSFSQSTPHSFWLGTTGMPRKTVRKSRTQRPPVS
;
A
#
# COMPACT_ATOMS: atom_id res chain seq x y z
N MET A 1 -21.02 22.43 11.59
CA MET A 1 -20.69 20.99 11.73
C MET A 1 -19.20 20.70 11.57
N ILE A 2 -18.59 20.96 10.40
CA ILE A 2 -17.16 20.65 10.13
C ILE A 2 -16.21 21.24 11.19
N HIS A 3 -16.37 22.50 11.56
CA HIS A 3 -15.55 23.14 12.59
C HIS A 3 -15.64 22.43 13.96
N ARG A 4 -16.84 21.96 14.34
CA ARG A 4 -17.06 21.23 15.60
C ARG A 4 -16.34 19.88 15.58
N GLU A 5 -16.48 19.11 14.50
CA GLU A 5 -15.83 17.81 14.37
C GLU A 5 -14.30 17.95 14.31
N TYR A 6 -13.80 18.99 13.62
CA TYR A 6 -12.38 19.27 13.57
C TYR A 6 -11.81 19.69 14.94
N ALA A 7 -12.56 20.51 15.69
CA ALA A 7 -12.21 20.86 17.06
C ALA A 7 -12.19 19.61 17.97
N HIS A 8 -13.23 18.79 17.90
CA HIS A 8 -13.31 17.54 18.66
C HIS A 8 -12.18 16.56 18.33
N PHE A 9 -11.85 16.39 17.04
CA PHE A 9 -10.70 15.60 16.59
C PHE A 9 -9.38 16.16 17.15
N SER A 10 -9.22 17.49 17.10
CA SER A 10 -8.01 18.16 17.60
C SER A 10 -7.85 17.98 19.12
N GLU A 11 -8.94 18.11 19.88
CA GLU A 11 -8.96 17.88 21.32
C GLU A 11 -8.65 16.42 21.66
N THR A 12 -9.31 15.47 20.98
CA THR A 12 -9.08 14.04 21.17
C THR A 12 -7.64 13.66 20.85
N ARG A 13 -7.08 14.19 19.76
CA ARG A 13 -5.67 13.98 19.38
C ARG A 13 -4.73 14.55 20.44
N LYS A 14 -4.97 15.77 20.93
CA LYS A 14 -4.16 16.39 21.99
C LYS A 14 -4.22 15.55 23.28
N ALA A 15 -5.40 15.11 23.69
CA ALA A 15 -5.59 14.26 24.86
C ALA A 15 -4.81 12.94 24.74
N TYR A 16 -4.88 12.30 23.57
CA TYR A 16 -4.12 11.07 23.30
C TYR A 16 -2.60 11.29 23.31
N LEU A 17 -2.10 12.33 22.64
CA LEU A 17 -0.67 12.62 22.55
C LEU A 17 -0.05 13.02 23.91
N ASN A 18 -0.85 13.64 24.78
CA ASN A 18 -0.46 14.01 26.14
C ASN A 18 -0.68 12.89 27.16
N SER A 19 -1.28 11.76 26.76
CA SER A 19 -1.51 10.65 27.70
C SER A 19 -0.18 10.07 28.18
N PRO A 20 -0.04 9.72 29.48
CA PRO A 20 1.20 9.13 30.00
C PRO A 20 1.60 7.84 29.27
N ALA A 21 0.60 7.05 28.86
CA ALA A 21 0.80 5.83 28.09
C ALA A 21 1.45 6.12 26.71
N HIS A 22 1.09 7.22 26.05
CA HIS A 22 1.71 7.62 24.79
C HIS A 22 3.10 8.22 25.00
N ALA A 23 3.25 9.10 25.99
CA ALA A 23 4.51 9.77 26.29
C ALA A 23 5.63 8.78 26.69
N ALA A 24 5.28 7.65 27.31
CA ALA A 24 6.23 6.61 27.68
C ALA A 24 6.80 5.83 26.48
N LEU A 25 6.12 5.82 25.32
CA LEU A 25 6.56 5.09 24.15
C LEU A 25 7.90 5.62 23.62
N SER A 26 8.72 4.75 23.02
CA SER A 26 9.95 5.19 22.35
C SER A 26 9.66 6.11 21.16
N ARG A 27 8.64 5.79 20.36
CA ARG A 27 8.27 6.55 19.15
C ARG A 27 7.87 8.01 19.39
N SER A 28 7.37 8.36 20.57
CA SER A 28 6.99 9.75 20.89
C SER A 28 8.22 10.63 21.16
N ARG A 29 9.33 9.99 21.57
CA ARG A 29 10.60 10.63 21.92
C ARG A 29 11.69 10.49 20.85
N THR A 30 11.44 9.67 19.83
CA THR A 30 12.37 9.46 18.71
C THR A 30 12.00 10.32 17.51
N VAL A 31 12.99 10.99 16.93
CA VAL A 31 12.88 11.73 15.67
C VAL A 31 13.67 11.00 14.59
N MET A 32 13.02 10.73 13.46
CA MET A 32 13.69 10.28 12.23
C MET A 32 14.10 11.51 11.44
N VAL A 33 15.39 11.56 11.09
CA VAL A 33 15.99 12.60 10.26
C VAL A 33 16.43 11.96 8.96
N THR A 34 16.01 12.49 7.81
CA THR A 34 16.39 11.99 6.48
C THR A 34 17.03 13.08 5.63
N ASN A 35 17.73 12.69 4.55
CA ASN A 35 18.53 13.56 3.68
C ASN A 35 19.71 14.24 4.39
N LEU A 36 20.33 13.55 5.34
CA LEU A 36 21.58 13.99 5.94
C LEU A 36 22.70 14.02 4.90
N ALA A 37 23.56 15.03 4.96
CA ALA A 37 24.81 15.04 4.21
C ALA A 37 25.83 14.13 4.90
N LYS A 38 26.84 13.64 4.14
CA LYS A 38 27.94 12.80 4.66
C LYS A 38 28.72 13.43 5.83
N GLU A 39 28.62 14.75 6.00
CA GLU A 39 29.19 15.46 7.15
C GLU A 39 28.58 15.02 8.49
N TYR A 40 27.37 14.44 8.48
CA TYR A 40 26.63 14.01 9.66
C TYR A 40 26.72 12.51 9.94
N ASP A 41 27.69 11.83 9.31
CA ASP A 41 27.94 10.39 9.50
C ASP A 41 28.54 10.05 10.89
N ASN A 42 28.81 11.07 11.71
CA ASN A 42 29.32 10.94 13.07
C ASN A 42 28.29 11.38 14.12
N GLU A 43 28.20 10.65 15.23
CA GLU A 43 27.27 10.97 16.32
C GLU A 43 27.50 12.38 16.88
N GLU A 44 28.75 12.82 17.03
CA GLU A 44 29.08 14.16 17.52
C GLU A 44 28.50 15.28 16.66
N ARG A 45 28.43 15.08 15.34
CA ARG A 45 27.87 16.05 14.40
C ARG A 45 26.35 16.10 14.53
N ILE A 46 25.71 14.96 14.78
CA ILE A 46 24.28 14.89 15.10
C ILE A 46 23.98 15.57 16.44
N TRP A 47 24.84 15.43 17.43
CA TRP A 47 24.69 16.12 18.71
C TRP A 47 24.83 17.63 18.53
N GLY A 48 25.79 18.08 17.71
CA GLY A 48 25.93 19.48 17.32
C GLY A 48 24.70 20.01 16.59
N LEU A 49 24.05 19.19 15.74
CA LEU A 49 22.80 19.55 15.06
C LEU A 49 21.66 19.74 16.06
N ALA A 50 21.62 18.95 17.14
CA ALA A 50 20.61 19.00 18.20
C ALA A 50 20.99 19.89 19.38
N ALA A 51 22.12 20.61 19.34
CA ALA A 51 22.66 21.38 20.46
C ALA A 51 21.74 22.53 20.93
N PHE A 52 20.79 22.97 20.11
CA PHE A 52 19.80 23.99 20.50
C PHE A 52 18.69 23.45 21.43
N VAL A 53 18.60 22.12 21.58
CA VAL A 53 17.65 21.46 22.46
C VAL A 53 18.29 21.34 23.84
N SER A 54 17.60 21.83 24.88
CA SER A 54 18.13 21.86 26.24
C SER A 54 18.14 20.49 26.94
N GLY A 55 17.32 19.54 26.48
CA GLY A 55 17.24 18.21 27.06
C GLY A 55 18.33 17.25 26.56
N PRO A 56 18.67 16.22 27.36
CA PRO A 56 19.65 15.23 26.96
C PRO A 56 19.14 14.34 25.83
N ILE A 57 20.05 13.99 24.92
CA ILE A 57 19.86 12.97 23.90
C ILE A 57 20.20 11.63 24.57
N GLU A 58 19.25 10.69 24.57
CA GLU A 58 19.47 9.37 25.15
C GLU A 58 20.28 8.47 24.23
N GLN A 59 19.99 8.51 22.92
CA GLN A 59 20.60 7.62 21.95
C GLN A 59 20.47 8.14 20.52
N VAL A 60 21.51 7.92 19.72
CA VAL A 60 21.51 8.14 18.28
C VAL A 60 21.71 6.79 17.58
N TRP A 61 20.99 6.55 16.49
CA TRP A 61 21.23 5.42 15.61
C TRP A 61 21.47 5.93 14.19
N LEU A 62 22.58 5.50 13.61
CA LEU A 62 22.92 5.75 12.22
C LEU A 62 22.68 4.44 11.43
N PRO A 63 21.54 4.30 10.75
CA PRO A 63 21.26 3.14 9.92
C PRO A 63 22.28 3.01 8.79
N ARG A 64 22.55 1.78 8.37
CA ARG A 64 23.40 1.45 7.22
C ARG A 64 22.56 0.98 6.03
N ALA A 65 23.08 1.18 4.83
CA ALA A 65 22.44 0.71 3.61
C ALA A 65 22.67 -0.79 3.41
N VAL A 66 21.81 -1.63 4.00
CA VAL A 66 21.98 -3.10 4.06
C VAL A 66 21.05 -3.85 3.10
N LYS A 67 20.98 -3.39 1.85
CA LYS A 67 20.06 -3.94 0.83
C LYS A 67 20.16 -5.48 0.66
N PRO A 68 21.35 -6.11 0.59
CA PRO A 68 21.44 -7.57 0.45
C PRO A 68 20.85 -8.34 1.63
N ILE A 69 21.00 -7.79 2.85
CA ILE A 69 20.45 -8.39 4.08
C ILE A 69 18.93 -8.26 4.07
N GLU A 70 18.39 -7.12 3.63
CA GLU A 70 16.95 -6.90 3.51
C GLU A 70 16.30 -7.84 2.50
N GLU A 71 16.90 -8.01 1.31
CA GLU A 71 16.41 -8.91 0.26
C GLU A 71 16.38 -10.37 0.74
N LEU A 72 17.48 -10.86 1.32
CA LEU A 72 17.53 -12.21 1.91
C LEU A 72 16.50 -12.40 3.04
N LEU A 73 16.32 -11.39 3.89
CA LEU A 73 15.35 -11.45 4.96
C LEU A 73 13.90 -11.48 4.43
N GLU A 74 13.61 -10.73 3.36
CA GLU A 74 12.31 -10.72 2.70
C GLU A 74 12.01 -12.08 2.04
N GLU A 75 12.97 -12.65 1.32
CA GLU A 75 12.86 -13.99 0.73
C GLU A 75 12.60 -15.06 1.79
N ARG A 76 13.39 -15.06 2.87
CA ARG A 76 13.22 -15.95 4.02
C ARG A 76 11.86 -15.78 4.70
N ASN A 77 11.36 -14.55 4.82
CA ASN A 77 10.04 -14.28 5.40
C ASN A 77 8.89 -14.69 4.47
N ASN A 78 9.05 -14.55 3.16
CA ASN A 78 8.08 -15.03 2.17
C ASN A 78 7.97 -16.56 2.21
N GLU A 79 9.10 -17.26 2.31
CA GLU A 79 9.12 -18.72 2.48
C GLU A 79 8.48 -19.15 3.80
N CYS A 80 8.74 -18.43 4.89
CA CYS A 80 8.07 -18.65 6.18
C CYS A 80 6.53 -18.56 6.04
N GLN A 81 6.02 -17.57 5.30
CA GLN A 81 4.58 -17.47 5.03
C GLN A 81 4.03 -18.63 4.20
N ILE A 82 4.83 -19.17 3.27
CA ILE A 82 4.46 -20.35 2.47
C ILE A 82 4.39 -21.58 3.39
N LEU A 83 5.38 -21.76 4.27
CA LEU A 83 5.41 -22.83 5.27
C LEU A 83 4.21 -22.74 6.22
N GLU A 84 3.92 -21.56 6.79
CA GLU A 84 2.75 -21.38 7.66
C GLU A 84 1.44 -21.73 6.95
N LYS A 85 1.28 -21.37 5.67
CA LYS A 85 0.09 -21.75 4.88
C LYS A 85 0.02 -23.26 4.67
N ALA A 86 1.16 -23.90 4.41
CA ALA A 86 1.25 -25.35 4.24
C ALA A 86 0.93 -26.09 5.54
N GLU A 87 1.48 -25.67 6.67
CA GLU A 87 1.17 -26.22 8.00
C GLU A 87 -0.31 -26.04 8.34
N ASN A 88 -0.88 -24.85 8.12
CA ASN A 88 -2.31 -24.63 8.34
C ASN A 88 -3.18 -25.55 7.47
N LYS A 89 -2.76 -25.82 6.22
CA LYS A 89 -3.42 -26.76 5.32
C LYS A 89 -3.28 -28.20 5.84
N LEU A 90 -2.11 -28.56 6.36
CA LEU A 90 -1.84 -29.84 6.99
C LEU A 90 -2.74 -30.04 8.21
N PHE A 91 -2.77 -29.10 9.15
CA PHE A 91 -3.60 -29.15 10.35
C PHE A 91 -5.10 -29.28 10.03
N LYS A 92 -5.61 -28.49 9.08
CA LYS A 92 -7.03 -28.57 8.65
C LYS A 92 -7.37 -29.95 8.09
N ARG A 93 -6.47 -30.53 7.30
CA ARG A 93 -6.66 -31.87 6.71
C ARG A 93 -6.53 -32.97 7.76
N GLY A 94 -5.51 -32.92 8.61
CA GLY A 94 -5.33 -33.86 9.72
C GLY A 94 -6.57 -33.91 10.63
N LYS A 95 -7.11 -32.75 11.00
CA LYS A 95 -8.38 -32.66 11.77
C LYS A 95 -9.57 -33.28 11.03
N THR A 96 -9.65 -33.11 9.71
CA THR A 96 -10.73 -33.67 8.90
C THR A 96 -10.61 -35.19 8.78
N ASN A 97 -9.40 -35.70 8.57
CA ASN A 97 -9.13 -37.14 8.49
C ASN A 97 -9.40 -37.83 9.84
N ALA A 98 -8.97 -37.21 10.94
CA ALA A 98 -9.24 -37.70 12.30
C ALA A 98 -10.74 -37.79 12.58
N ARG A 99 -11.52 -36.76 12.20
CA ARG A 99 -12.99 -36.77 12.34
C ARG A 99 -13.67 -37.85 11.51
N LYS A 100 -13.11 -38.19 10.35
CA LYS A 100 -13.69 -39.17 9.42
C LYS A 100 -13.17 -40.59 9.66
N ASN A 101 -12.36 -40.82 10.71
CA ASN A 101 -11.63 -42.06 10.95
C ASN A 101 -10.92 -42.61 9.69
N THR A 102 -10.55 -41.73 8.76
CA THR A 102 -9.83 -42.05 7.53
C THR A 102 -8.35 -41.82 7.79
N MET A 103 -7.86 -42.35 8.91
CA MET A 103 -6.43 -42.42 9.20
C MET A 103 -5.81 -43.39 8.20
N SER A 104 -4.59 -43.11 7.76
CA SER A 104 -3.87 -44.06 6.91
C SER A 104 -3.53 -45.29 7.75
N GLU A 105 -4.11 -46.46 7.42
CA GLU A 105 -3.75 -47.75 8.06
C GLU A 105 -2.25 -48.06 7.92
N ASN A 106 -1.58 -47.48 6.91
CA ASN A 106 -0.21 -47.79 6.54
C ASN A 106 0.89 -47.17 7.44
N ALA A 107 0.54 -46.36 8.44
CA ALA A 107 1.54 -45.67 9.29
C ALA A 107 1.68 -46.26 10.70
N ALA A 108 0.85 -47.23 11.08
CA ALA A 108 0.94 -47.89 12.38
C ALA A 108 2.02 -49.00 12.43
N ALA A 109 2.75 -49.24 11.34
CA ALA A 109 3.63 -50.40 11.17
C ALA A 109 5.14 -50.09 11.25
N GLU A 110 5.57 -48.82 11.26
CA GLU A 110 6.99 -48.44 11.30
C GLU A 110 7.32 -47.61 12.55
N GLU A 111 8.20 -48.11 13.40
CA GLU A 111 8.59 -47.53 14.70
C GLU A 111 9.30 -46.16 14.59
N ASN A 112 9.76 -45.78 13.39
CA ASN A 112 10.44 -44.50 13.08
C ASN A 112 9.68 -43.65 12.04
N ALA A 113 8.39 -43.88 11.84
CA ALA A 113 7.62 -43.11 10.87
C ALA A 113 7.48 -41.63 11.28
N ASP A 114 7.62 -40.72 10.31
CA ASP A 114 7.30 -39.30 10.45
C ASP A 114 5.89 -39.17 11.06
N ILE A 115 5.76 -38.48 12.21
CA ILE A 115 4.48 -38.28 12.92
C ILE A 115 3.39 -37.79 11.96
N ILE A 116 3.79 -37.03 10.93
CA ILE A 116 2.90 -36.49 9.91
C ILE A 116 2.27 -37.59 9.03
N ALA A 117 3.00 -38.68 8.76
CA ALA A 117 2.53 -39.79 7.92
C ALA A 117 1.36 -40.55 8.56
N GLN A 118 1.25 -40.53 9.90
CA GLN A 118 0.11 -41.09 10.63
C GLN A 118 -1.21 -40.40 10.25
N PHE A 119 -1.17 -39.07 10.07
CA PHE A 119 -2.36 -38.27 9.86
C PHE A 119 -2.64 -37.96 8.38
N MET A 120 -1.70 -38.27 7.48
CA MET A 120 -1.79 -37.93 6.05
C MET A 120 -0.97 -38.84 5.15
N LEU A 121 -1.55 -39.27 4.03
CA LEU A 121 -0.83 -39.91 2.92
C LEU A 121 0.18 -38.96 2.29
N GLU A 122 1.40 -39.44 2.00
CA GLU A 122 2.49 -38.66 1.38
C GLU A 122 2.06 -37.91 0.12
N LYS A 123 1.28 -38.55 -0.76
CA LYS A 123 0.77 -37.93 -2.01
C LYS A 123 -0.09 -36.69 -1.77
N LYS A 124 -0.67 -36.54 -0.58
CA LYS A 124 -1.51 -35.39 -0.19
C LYS A 124 -0.75 -34.33 0.60
N ARG A 125 0.56 -34.49 0.82
CA ARG A 125 1.41 -33.53 1.53
C ARG A 125 1.41 -32.18 0.78
N PRO A 126 1.40 -31.04 1.50
CA PRO A 126 1.39 -29.74 0.86
C PRO A 126 2.71 -29.49 0.12
N SER A 127 2.59 -29.24 -1.18
CA SER A 127 3.69 -28.93 -2.07
C SER A 127 3.51 -27.53 -2.66
N HIS A 128 4.61 -26.87 -2.99
CA HIS A 128 4.60 -25.63 -3.74
C HIS A 128 5.55 -25.74 -4.94
N ASN A 129 5.34 -24.85 -5.91
CA ASN A 129 6.18 -24.78 -7.10
C ASN A 129 7.28 -23.76 -6.86
N ILE A 130 8.49 -24.11 -7.24
CA ILE A 130 9.65 -23.22 -7.26
C ILE A 130 9.97 -22.89 -8.72
N GLY A 131 10.23 -21.62 -8.99
CA GLY A 131 10.59 -21.10 -10.30
C GLY A 131 10.65 -19.57 -10.29
N THR A 132 11.31 -19.00 -11.29
CA THR A 132 11.31 -17.56 -11.54
C THR A 132 9.96 -17.10 -12.11
N LEU A 133 9.70 -15.78 -12.14
CA LEU A 133 8.48 -15.23 -12.76
C LEU A 133 8.33 -15.64 -14.24
N ALA A 134 9.43 -15.84 -14.95
CA ALA A 134 9.43 -16.38 -16.31
C ALA A 134 8.97 -17.85 -16.33
N ASP A 135 9.43 -18.65 -15.38
CA ASP A 135 9.07 -20.07 -15.25
C ASP A 135 7.60 -20.27 -14.86
N PHE A 136 7.03 -19.36 -14.06
CA PHE A 136 5.59 -19.37 -13.75
C PHE A 136 4.72 -19.03 -14.96
N SER A 137 5.23 -18.26 -15.91
CA SER A 137 4.52 -17.88 -17.15
C SER A 137 4.56 -19.00 -18.19
N ILE A 138 5.65 -19.77 -18.21
CA ILE A 138 5.88 -20.92 -19.08
C ILE A 138 5.82 -22.17 -18.20
N GLY A 139 4.59 -22.54 -17.79
CA GLY A 139 4.29 -23.49 -16.70
C GLY A 139 4.89 -24.92 -16.74
N PHE A 140 5.85 -25.18 -17.62
CA PHE A 140 6.62 -26.42 -17.71
C PHE A 140 7.96 -26.39 -16.94
N LEU A 141 8.52 -25.21 -16.63
CA LEU A 141 9.84 -25.10 -15.95
C LEU A 141 9.77 -25.09 -14.42
N CYS A 142 8.57 -25.08 -13.84
CA CYS A 142 8.41 -25.09 -12.38
C CYS A 142 8.68 -26.49 -11.81
N THR A 143 9.59 -26.57 -10.83
CA THR A 143 9.79 -27.80 -10.06
C THR A 143 8.84 -27.80 -8.86
N LYS A 144 8.12 -28.91 -8.69
CA LYS A 144 7.18 -29.07 -7.58
C LYS A 144 7.91 -29.75 -6.42
N VAL A 145 8.06 -29.04 -5.32
CA VAL A 145 8.74 -29.54 -4.12
C VAL A 145 7.77 -29.72 -2.97
N ASP A 146 8.13 -30.60 -2.05
CA ASP A 146 7.44 -30.72 -0.77
C ASP A 146 7.79 -29.53 0.13
N THR A 147 6.77 -28.75 0.50
CA THR A 147 6.96 -27.52 1.29
C THR A 147 7.52 -27.82 2.69
N LEU A 148 7.09 -28.93 3.31
CA LEU A 148 7.46 -29.24 4.69
C LEU A 148 8.93 -29.64 4.84
N THR A 149 9.55 -30.13 3.77
CA THR A 149 10.96 -30.52 3.77
C THR A 149 11.83 -29.39 3.23
N HIS A 150 11.42 -28.76 2.13
CA HIS A 150 12.17 -27.69 1.48
C HIS A 150 12.22 -26.40 2.31
N SER A 151 11.08 -25.87 2.74
CA SER A 151 11.02 -24.54 3.36
C SER A 151 11.90 -24.43 4.63
N PRO A 152 11.93 -25.41 5.55
CA PRO A 152 12.83 -25.35 6.71
C PRO A 152 14.33 -25.39 6.33
N GLN A 153 14.69 -26.15 5.28
CA GLN A 153 16.07 -26.19 4.78
C GLN A 153 16.47 -24.85 4.16
N PHE A 154 15.62 -24.33 3.27
CA PHE A 154 15.78 -23.01 2.65
C PHE A 154 15.95 -21.91 3.71
N MET A 155 15.07 -21.88 4.72
CA MET A 155 15.16 -20.91 5.81
C MET A 155 16.46 -21.05 6.61
N ARG A 156 16.96 -22.28 6.84
CA ARG A 156 18.22 -22.52 7.54
C ARG A 156 19.40 -21.97 6.74
N GLU A 157 19.46 -22.26 5.45
CA GLU A 157 20.49 -21.75 4.54
C GLU A 157 20.50 -20.21 4.52
N HIS A 158 19.32 -19.60 4.45
CA HIS A 158 19.19 -18.13 4.49
C HIS A 158 19.58 -17.55 5.85
N ASP A 159 19.20 -18.21 6.95
CA ASP A 159 19.57 -17.79 8.30
C ASP A 159 21.11 -17.87 8.50
N GLU A 160 21.78 -18.89 7.94
CA GLU A 160 23.24 -19.01 7.92
C GLU A 160 23.89 -17.87 7.11
N GLN A 161 23.39 -17.58 5.92
CA GLN A 161 23.87 -16.45 5.10
C GLN A 161 23.67 -15.10 5.82
N LEU A 162 22.53 -14.90 6.48
CA LEU A 162 22.28 -13.71 7.28
C LEU A 162 23.27 -13.57 8.44
N VAL A 163 23.67 -14.67 9.09
CA VAL A 163 24.70 -14.65 10.13
C VAL A 163 26.04 -14.21 9.56
N LEU A 164 26.41 -14.66 8.36
CA LEU A 164 27.65 -14.25 7.71
C LEU A 164 27.63 -12.77 7.34
N LEU A 165 26.58 -12.30 6.65
CA LEU A 165 26.45 -10.89 6.24
C LEU A 165 26.38 -9.93 7.43
N ARG A 166 25.84 -10.38 8.57
CA ARG A 166 25.82 -9.57 9.80
C ARG A 166 27.20 -9.37 10.41
N LYS A 167 28.17 -10.27 10.17
CA LYS A 167 29.55 -10.08 10.65
C LYS A 167 30.23 -8.94 9.91
N ASP A 168 29.96 -8.80 8.62
CA ASP A 168 30.54 -7.75 7.76
C ASP A 168 29.71 -6.45 7.75
N MET A 169 28.87 -6.22 8.77
CA MET A 169 27.98 -5.04 8.81
C MET A 169 28.71 -3.69 8.70
N GLU A 170 29.96 -3.62 9.17
CA GLU A 170 30.77 -2.40 9.14
C GLU A 170 31.17 -1.98 7.72
N GLN A 171 31.19 -2.92 6.76
CA GLN A 171 31.52 -2.65 5.37
C GLN A 171 30.43 -1.85 4.63
N TYR A 172 29.19 -1.90 5.12
CA TYR A 172 28.08 -1.17 4.50
C TYR A 172 28.15 0.32 4.81
N GLU A 173 27.95 1.14 3.78
CA GLU A 173 27.87 2.60 3.90
C GLU A 173 26.73 3.01 4.85
N LEU A 174 26.97 4.08 5.61
CA LEU A 174 25.93 4.73 6.41
C LEU A 174 24.85 5.29 5.48
N ALA A 175 23.60 5.17 5.88
CA ALA A 175 22.49 5.78 5.17
C ALA A 175 22.46 7.29 5.45
N ASN A 176 21.88 8.07 4.53
CA ASN A 176 21.68 9.51 4.66
C ASN A 176 20.54 9.86 5.65
N SER A 177 20.45 9.14 6.77
CA SER A 177 19.40 9.27 7.77
C SER A 177 19.90 8.91 9.16
N ALA A 178 19.23 9.41 10.19
CA ALA A 178 19.53 9.11 11.58
C ALA A 178 18.23 9.03 12.40
N PHE A 179 18.25 8.23 13.46
CA PHE A 179 17.21 8.23 14.49
C PHE A 179 17.80 8.81 15.76
N ILE A 180 17.11 9.79 16.35
CA ILE A 180 17.58 10.48 17.56
C ILE A 180 16.50 10.31 18.62
N ARG A 181 16.80 9.62 19.72
CA ARG A 181 15.90 9.51 20.88
C ARG A 181 16.28 10.54 21.93
N PHE A 182 15.31 11.37 22.27
CA PHE A 182 15.41 12.37 23.33
C PHE A 182 14.87 11.80 24.65
N ALA A 183 15.25 12.40 25.78
CA ALA A 183 14.66 12.02 27.06
C ALA A 183 13.18 12.39 27.17
N LYS A 184 12.77 13.53 26.58
CA LYS A 184 11.40 14.04 26.63
C LYS A 184 10.79 14.16 25.24
N GLN A 185 9.48 13.94 25.14
CA GLN A 185 8.70 14.13 23.91
C GLN A 185 8.71 15.59 23.44
N THR A 186 8.68 16.54 24.37
CA THR A 186 8.75 17.99 24.06
C THR A 186 10.00 18.32 23.26
N ASP A 187 11.12 17.73 23.64
CA ASP A 187 12.44 17.99 23.07
C ASP A 187 12.52 17.44 21.64
N ALA A 188 11.97 16.24 21.42
CA ALA A 188 11.83 15.64 20.09
C ALA A 188 10.98 16.50 19.14
N HIS A 189 9.83 17.01 19.60
CA HIS A 189 8.97 17.88 18.79
C HIS A 189 9.62 19.26 18.55
N MET A 190 10.27 19.83 19.55
CA MET A 190 11.03 21.08 19.39
C MET A 190 12.15 20.92 18.36
N PHE A 191 12.93 19.85 18.45
CA PHE A 191 13.98 19.52 17.49
C PHE A 191 13.44 19.46 16.06
N ALA A 192 12.39 18.66 15.84
CA ALA A 192 11.81 18.48 14.51
C ALA A 192 11.21 19.77 13.93
N GLN A 193 10.62 20.64 14.76
CA GLN A 193 10.07 21.91 14.33
C GLN A 193 11.15 22.94 13.97
N GLN A 194 12.21 23.03 14.77
CA GLN A 194 13.30 23.97 14.53
C GLN A 194 14.13 23.57 13.32
N LEU A 195 14.39 22.27 13.13
CA LEU A 195 15.13 21.79 11.96
C LEU A 195 14.43 22.18 10.66
N LYS A 196 13.09 22.09 10.60
CA LYS A 196 12.29 22.52 9.44
C LYS A 196 12.40 24.02 9.15
N LYS A 197 12.58 24.85 10.19
CA LYS A 197 12.72 26.31 10.05
C LYS A 197 14.14 26.73 9.66
N ASN A 198 15.14 25.88 9.89
CA ASN A 198 16.53 26.23 9.67
C ASN A 198 16.85 26.30 8.16
N ALA A 199 17.11 27.53 7.69
CA ALA A 199 17.39 27.79 6.27
C ALA A 199 18.70 27.15 5.77
N LYS A 200 19.66 26.88 6.65
CA LYS A 200 20.94 26.23 6.29
C LYS A 200 20.78 24.75 5.98
N VAL A 201 19.66 24.15 6.39
CA VAL A 201 19.48 22.70 6.45
C VAL A 201 18.17 22.27 5.76
N LYS A 202 17.74 23.03 4.74
CA LYS A 202 16.44 22.84 4.05
C LYS A 202 16.27 21.49 3.37
N THR A 203 17.37 20.79 3.06
CA THR A 203 17.31 19.46 2.47
C THR A 203 16.92 18.39 3.48
N ILE A 204 17.25 18.60 4.76
CA ILE A 204 17.02 17.63 5.82
C ILE A 204 15.56 17.66 6.25
N SER A 205 14.95 16.47 6.35
CA SER A 205 13.58 16.31 6.78
C SER A 205 13.54 15.63 8.15
N ALA A 206 12.83 16.23 9.11
CA ALA A 206 12.59 15.64 10.42
C ALA A 206 11.13 15.21 10.57
N SER A 207 10.94 13.99 11.05
CA SER A 207 9.64 13.38 11.33
C SER A 207 9.59 12.83 12.76
N THR A 208 8.54 13.21 13.49
CA THR A 208 8.22 12.68 14.81
C THR A 208 7.23 11.52 14.70
N GLU A 209 7.03 10.79 15.81
CA GLU A 209 6.04 9.71 15.92
C GLU A 209 6.25 8.57 14.91
N VAL A 210 7.51 8.26 14.59
CA VAL A 210 7.83 7.24 13.58
C VAL A 210 7.66 5.85 14.18
N ILE A 211 6.87 5.02 13.49
CA ILE A 211 6.60 3.63 13.86
C ILE A 211 7.62 2.75 13.12
N PRO A 212 8.36 1.86 13.80
CA PRO A 212 9.38 1.04 13.15
C PRO A 212 8.84 0.20 11.99
N GLU A 213 7.61 -0.29 12.11
CA GLU A 213 6.95 -1.10 11.08
C GLU A 213 6.46 -0.28 9.87
N ASP A 214 6.39 1.05 9.99
CA ASP A 214 6.00 1.98 8.91
C ASP A 214 7.21 2.40 8.06
N ILE A 215 8.43 2.11 8.52
CA ILE A 215 9.68 2.54 7.88
C ILE A 215 10.07 1.57 6.78
N ILE A 216 10.38 2.11 5.61
CA ILE A 216 10.96 1.38 4.49
C ILE A 216 12.47 1.60 4.50
N TRP A 217 13.21 0.64 5.04
CA TRP A 217 14.65 0.77 5.34
C TRP A 217 15.52 1.02 4.10
N HIS A 218 15.34 0.26 3.00
CA HIS A 218 16.05 0.51 1.74
C HIS A 218 15.84 1.92 1.13
N ASN A 219 14.79 2.65 1.52
CA ASN A 219 14.54 4.01 1.03
C ASN A 219 15.30 5.08 1.84
N LEU A 220 15.80 4.75 3.03
CA LEU A 220 16.48 5.70 3.90
C LEU A 220 17.88 6.12 3.40
N SER A 221 18.52 5.29 2.59
CA SER A 221 19.85 5.56 2.02
C SER A 221 19.80 6.40 0.73
N MET A 222 18.61 6.67 0.19
CA MET A 222 18.49 7.37 -1.09
C MET A 222 18.96 8.82 -1.01
N SER A 223 19.63 9.27 -2.06
CA SER A 223 20.08 10.67 -2.15
C SER A 223 18.90 11.62 -2.46
N PRO A 224 18.92 12.87 -1.96
CA PRO A 224 17.85 13.82 -2.17
C PRO A 224 17.63 14.20 -3.65
N TYR A 225 18.70 14.14 -4.47
CA TYR A 225 18.60 14.39 -5.91
C TYR A 225 17.87 13.26 -6.63
N GLN A 226 18.19 12.01 -6.31
CA GLN A 226 17.48 10.84 -6.86
C GLN A 226 15.99 10.86 -6.47
N LEU A 227 15.68 11.19 -5.21
CA LEU A 227 14.29 11.33 -4.74
C LEU A 227 13.52 12.38 -5.55
N LYS A 228 14.13 13.54 -5.83
CA LYS A 228 13.50 14.59 -6.65
C LYS A 228 13.23 14.15 -8.08
N ILE A 229 14.20 13.50 -8.73
CA ILE A 229 14.02 12.98 -10.09
C ILE A 229 12.92 11.93 -10.12
N ARG A 230 12.95 10.95 -9.21
CA ARG A 230 11.93 9.89 -9.14
C ARG A 230 10.55 10.46 -8.83
N ALA A 231 10.46 11.48 -7.98
CA ALA A 231 9.22 12.19 -7.73
C ALA A 231 8.69 12.91 -8.99
N ALA A 232 9.57 13.56 -9.76
CA ALA A 232 9.21 14.20 -11.02
C ALA A 232 8.71 13.18 -12.05
N VAL A 233 9.42 12.07 -12.23
CA VAL A 233 9.00 10.96 -13.10
C VAL A 233 7.65 10.39 -12.66
N SER A 234 7.46 10.15 -11.37
CA SER A 234 6.20 9.65 -10.82
C SER A 234 5.02 10.61 -11.03
N TRP A 235 5.26 11.92 -10.97
CA TRP A 235 4.25 12.93 -11.31
C TRP A 235 3.97 12.98 -12.82
N ALA A 236 5.01 12.88 -13.66
CA ALA A 236 4.84 12.79 -15.11
C ALA A 236 4.00 11.55 -15.51
N LEU A 237 4.27 10.39 -14.91
CA LEU A 237 3.46 9.17 -15.10
C LEU A 237 2.02 9.36 -14.62
N THR A 238 1.81 10.06 -13.50
CA THR A 238 0.46 10.35 -13.00
C THR A 238 -0.30 11.26 -13.97
N ILE A 239 0.33 12.30 -14.50
CA ILE A 239 -0.27 13.21 -15.49
C ILE A 239 -0.55 12.47 -16.79
N GLY A 240 0.38 11.66 -17.27
CA GLY A 240 0.18 10.80 -18.44
C GLY A 240 -0.99 9.85 -18.25
N LEU A 241 -1.12 9.23 -17.08
CA LEU A 241 -2.25 8.37 -16.74
C LEU A 241 -3.58 9.15 -16.75
N ILE A 242 -3.61 10.37 -16.22
CA ILE A 242 -4.81 11.24 -16.26
C ILE A 242 -5.26 11.46 -17.71
N ILE A 243 -4.34 11.75 -18.63
CA ILE A 243 -4.65 11.99 -20.05
C ILE A 243 -5.15 10.71 -20.72
N ILE A 244 -4.41 9.59 -20.56
CA ILE A 244 -4.74 8.30 -21.19
C ILE A 244 -6.07 7.75 -20.68
N TRP A 245 -6.45 8.04 -19.44
CA TRP A 245 -7.68 7.55 -18.83
C TRP A 245 -8.92 8.36 -19.19
N ALA A 246 -8.76 9.59 -19.71
CA ALA A 246 -9.88 10.44 -20.08
C ALA A 246 -10.78 9.81 -21.16
N PRO A 247 -10.26 9.23 -22.27
CA PRO A 247 -11.07 8.50 -23.25
C PRO A 247 -11.86 7.33 -22.66
N LEU A 248 -11.27 6.57 -21.72
CA LEU A 248 -11.93 5.43 -21.08
C LEU A 248 -13.15 5.87 -20.26
N VAL A 249 -13.02 6.98 -19.52
CA VAL A 249 -14.13 7.55 -18.73
C VAL A 249 -15.16 8.22 -19.62
N ALA A 250 -14.72 8.94 -20.67
CA ALA A 250 -15.62 9.53 -21.64
C ALA A 250 -16.47 8.47 -22.35
N PHE A 251 -15.90 7.31 -22.68
CA PHE A 251 -16.66 6.18 -23.21
C PHE A 251 -17.76 5.73 -22.25
N VAL A 252 -17.48 5.60 -20.94
CA VAL A 252 -18.51 5.29 -19.94
C VAL A 252 -19.60 6.37 -19.86
N GLY A 253 -19.22 7.64 -20.00
CA GLY A 253 -20.17 8.76 -20.08
C GLY A 253 -21.02 8.76 -21.36
N VAL A 254 -20.52 8.26 -22.49
CA VAL A 254 -21.34 8.06 -23.69
C VAL A 254 -22.27 6.85 -23.52
N VAL A 255 -21.77 5.78 -22.87
CA VAL A 255 -22.55 4.57 -22.56
C VAL A 255 -23.72 4.85 -21.61
N SER A 256 -23.69 5.94 -20.83
CA SER A 256 -24.84 6.35 -20.01
C SER A 256 -26.06 6.82 -20.79
N SER A 257 -25.95 7.01 -22.11
CA SER A 257 -27.06 7.33 -22.99
C SER A 257 -27.46 6.11 -23.82
N VAL A 258 -28.58 5.45 -23.47
CA VAL A 258 -29.06 4.22 -24.13
C VAL A 258 -29.32 4.44 -25.63
N SER A 259 -29.83 5.62 -26.01
CA SER A 259 -30.11 5.98 -27.40
C SER A 259 -28.86 5.98 -28.29
N THR A 260 -27.72 6.41 -27.75
CA THR A 260 -26.42 6.39 -28.42
C THR A 260 -25.82 4.99 -28.45
N LEU A 261 -26.08 4.18 -27.42
CA LEU A 261 -25.57 2.82 -27.31
C LEU A 261 -26.19 1.87 -28.34
N CYS A 262 -27.51 1.99 -28.59
CA CYS A 262 -28.22 1.18 -29.58
C CYS A 262 -27.81 1.49 -31.04
N SER A 263 -27.36 2.71 -31.32
CA SER A 263 -26.92 3.12 -32.65
C SER A 263 -25.43 2.88 -32.91
N THR A 264 -24.59 2.90 -31.87
CA THR A 264 -23.13 2.78 -31.99
C THR A 264 -22.62 1.34 -31.85
N VAL A 265 -23.28 0.49 -31.06
CA VAL A 265 -22.82 -0.87 -30.76
C VAL A 265 -23.83 -1.91 -31.23
N PHE A 266 -23.60 -2.49 -32.41
CA PHE A 266 -24.53 -3.42 -33.08
C PHE A 266 -24.94 -4.63 -32.22
N PHE A 267 -24.03 -5.13 -31.37
CA PHE A 267 -24.29 -6.26 -30.48
C PHE A 267 -25.22 -5.94 -29.30
N LEU A 268 -25.39 -4.66 -28.93
CA LEU A 268 -26.27 -4.22 -27.84
C LEU A 268 -27.65 -3.74 -28.33
N GLY A 269 -27.95 -3.86 -29.64
CA GLY A 269 -29.23 -3.43 -30.22
C GLY A 269 -30.46 -4.12 -29.61
N TRP A 270 -30.30 -5.31 -29.02
CA TRP A 270 -31.38 -6.01 -28.33
C TRP A 270 -31.90 -5.25 -27.09
N ILE A 271 -31.09 -4.37 -26.48
CA ILE A 271 -31.48 -3.58 -25.31
C ILE A 271 -32.62 -2.60 -25.64
N CYS A 272 -32.70 -2.14 -26.90
CA CYS A 272 -33.77 -1.27 -27.36
C CYS A 272 -35.13 -2.00 -27.56
N VAL A 273 -35.16 -3.33 -27.44
CA VAL A 273 -36.41 -4.13 -27.52
C VAL A 273 -37.05 -4.31 -26.13
N LEU A 274 -36.37 -3.94 -25.05
CA LEU A 274 -36.89 -4.10 -23.69
C LEU A 274 -37.89 -3.01 -23.29
N PRO A 275 -38.79 -3.29 -22.32
CA PRO A 275 -39.68 -2.29 -21.75
C PRO A 275 -38.91 -1.10 -21.17
N SER A 276 -39.48 0.10 -21.31
CA SER A 276 -38.87 1.38 -20.87
C SER A 276 -38.44 1.37 -19.39
N ALA A 277 -39.15 0.66 -18.52
CA ALA A 277 -38.78 0.48 -17.12
C ALA A 277 -37.45 -0.26 -16.94
N VAL A 278 -37.20 -1.33 -17.71
CA VAL A 278 -35.96 -2.12 -17.61
C VAL A 278 -34.78 -1.36 -18.20
N VAL A 279 -35.01 -0.65 -19.30
CA VAL A 279 -34.02 0.23 -19.92
C VAL A 279 -33.58 1.34 -18.96
N GLY A 280 -34.53 1.97 -18.26
CA GLY A 280 -34.22 2.98 -17.24
C GLY A 280 -33.40 2.43 -16.06
N ILE A 281 -33.66 1.20 -15.61
CA ILE A 281 -32.86 0.53 -14.57
C ILE A 281 -31.43 0.29 -15.04
N ILE A 282 -31.27 -0.23 -16.26
CA ILE A 282 -29.93 -0.47 -16.85
C ILE A 282 -29.18 0.85 -17.00
N GLN A 283 -29.84 1.90 -17.50
CA GLN A 283 -29.25 3.23 -17.67
C GLN A 283 -28.83 3.88 -16.35
N GLY A 284 -29.58 3.66 -15.27
CA GLY A 284 -29.26 4.19 -13.94
C GLY A 284 -28.13 3.45 -13.23
N ILE A 285 -27.99 2.13 -13.46
CA ILE A 285 -27.05 1.27 -12.69
C ILE A 285 -25.76 0.99 -13.45
N LEU A 286 -25.82 0.75 -14.77
CA LEU A 286 -24.67 0.31 -15.57
C LEU A 286 -23.52 1.32 -15.55
N PRO A 287 -23.73 2.63 -15.78
CA PRO A 287 -22.64 3.61 -15.83
C PRO A 287 -21.91 3.77 -14.48
N PRO A 288 -22.61 3.86 -13.33
CA PRO A 288 -21.95 3.83 -12.02
C PRO A 288 -21.14 2.58 -11.74
N VAL A 289 -21.63 1.39 -12.12
CA VAL A 289 -20.92 0.12 -11.88
C VAL A 289 -19.65 0.06 -12.73
N LEU A 290 -19.73 0.42 -14.01
CA LEU A 290 -18.56 0.49 -14.90
C LEU A 290 -17.51 1.48 -14.37
N LEU A 291 -17.95 2.66 -13.91
CA LEU A 291 -17.06 3.66 -13.34
C LEU A 291 -16.42 3.19 -12.02
N ALA A 292 -17.18 2.48 -11.17
CA ALA A 292 -16.66 1.92 -9.91
C ALA A 292 -15.59 0.85 -10.16
N VAL A 293 -15.81 -0.05 -11.13
CA VAL A 293 -14.83 -1.07 -11.52
C VAL A 293 -13.56 -0.40 -12.07
N LEU A 294 -13.72 0.61 -12.91
CA LEU A 294 -12.61 1.38 -13.47
C LEU A 294 -11.77 2.04 -12.35
N PHE A 295 -12.42 2.74 -11.41
CA PHE A 295 -11.72 3.38 -10.29
C PHE A 295 -11.17 2.43 -9.22
N MET A 296 -11.62 1.17 -9.17
CA MET A 296 -11.04 0.16 -8.27
C MET A 296 -9.60 -0.20 -8.64
N ILE A 297 -9.27 -0.19 -9.93
CA ILE A 297 -7.93 -0.53 -10.44
C ILE A 297 -6.95 0.64 -10.19
N LEU A 298 -7.45 1.87 -10.25
CA LEU A 298 -6.66 3.09 -10.15
C LEU A 298 -5.74 3.19 -8.91
N PRO A 299 -6.20 2.97 -7.65
CA PRO A 299 -5.33 3.09 -6.48
C PRO A 299 -4.16 2.08 -6.51
N ILE A 300 -4.33 0.92 -7.16
CA ILE A 300 -3.26 -0.07 -7.32
C ILE A 300 -2.15 0.51 -8.21
N VAL A 301 -2.52 1.07 -9.38
CA VAL A 301 -1.56 1.66 -10.32
C VAL A 301 -0.87 2.89 -9.72
N LEU A 302 -1.63 3.79 -9.09
CA LEU A 302 -1.08 4.98 -8.45
C LEU A 302 -0.12 4.62 -7.29
N ARG A 303 -0.43 3.57 -6.52
CA ARG A 303 0.44 3.09 -5.44
C ARG A 303 1.78 2.60 -5.99
N ILE A 304 1.79 1.91 -7.14
CA ILE A 304 3.04 1.49 -7.79
C ILE A 304 3.89 2.71 -8.17
N PHE A 305 3.28 3.74 -8.79
CA PHE A 305 4.00 4.96 -9.16
C PHE A 305 4.56 5.70 -7.94
N ILE A 306 3.86 5.71 -6.81
CA ILE A 306 4.32 6.38 -5.59
C ILE A 306 5.41 5.57 -4.90
N LYS A 307 5.29 4.24 -4.82
CA LYS A 307 6.33 3.36 -4.25
C LYS A 307 7.68 3.56 -4.94
N GLN A 308 7.68 3.76 -6.26
CA GLN A 308 8.89 4.06 -7.03
C GLN A 308 9.56 5.41 -6.69
N GLN A 309 8.89 6.32 -5.97
CA GLN A 309 9.49 7.59 -5.51
C GLN A 309 10.57 7.39 -4.47
N GLY A 310 10.53 6.28 -3.73
CA GLY A 310 11.46 6.02 -2.62
C GLY A 310 11.07 6.74 -1.33
N GLU A 311 9.78 6.83 -1.01
CA GLU A 311 9.34 7.41 0.27
C GLU A 311 9.79 6.52 1.44
N PRO A 312 10.33 7.11 2.53
CA PRO A 312 10.85 6.34 3.66
C PRO A 312 9.75 5.73 4.55
N ARG A 313 8.48 6.09 4.34
CA ARG A 313 7.35 5.63 5.16
C ARG A 313 6.15 5.21 4.33
N ASP A 314 5.53 4.10 4.71
CA ASP A 314 4.28 3.62 4.10
C ASP A 314 3.13 4.64 4.30
N SER A 315 3.06 5.26 5.48
CA SER A 315 2.06 6.30 5.77
C SER A 315 2.20 7.53 4.86
N ASP A 316 3.42 7.90 4.47
CA ASP A 316 3.64 8.98 3.51
C ASP A 316 3.22 8.57 2.09
N ILE A 317 3.44 7.30 1.72
CA ILE A 317 2.98 6.71 0.45
C ILE A 317 1.46 6.78 0.36
N GLU A 318 0.75 6.32 1.40
CA GLU A 318 -0.71 6.33 1.43
C GLU A 318 -1.27 7.76 1.45
N ARG A 319 -0.64 8.71 2.14
CA ARG A 319 -1.04 10.13 2.08
C ARG A 319 -0.92 10.70 0.67
N LYS A 320 0.18 10.42 -0.03
CA LYS A 320 0.38 10.85 -1.43
C LYS A 320 -0.59 10.16 -2.38
N LEU A 321 -0.89 8.87 -2.13
CA LEU A 321 -1.88 8.10 -2.88
C LEU A 321 -3.24 8.75 -2.81
N TRP A 322 -3.72 9.06 -1.60
CA TRP A 322 -4.99 9.73 -1.39
C TRP A 322 -5.06 11.09 -2.09
N SER A 323 -3.99 11.89 -2.05
CA SER A 323 -3.95 13.18 -2.74
C SER A 323 -4.05 13.03 -4.27
N ARG A 324 -3.31 12.09 -4.87
CA ARG A 324 -3.37 11.83 -6.32
C ARG A 324 -4.68 11.19 -6.75
N PHE A 325 -5.19 10.26 -5.95
CA PHE A 325 -6.48 9.61 -6.18
C PHE A 325 -7.61 10.65 -6.11
N TRP A 326 -7.59 11.54 -5.11
CA TRP A 326 -8.56 12.63 -5.00
C TRP A 326 -8.52 13.55 -6.23
N LEU A 327 -7.32 13.95 -6.68
CA LEU A 327 -7.17 14.74 -7.91
C LEU A 327 -7.81 14.04 -9.11
N PHE A 328 -7.59 12.74 -9.24
CA PHE A 328 -8.18 11.92 -10.30
C PHE A 328 -9.70 11.84 -10.21
N GLN A 329 -10.24 11.67 -8.99
CA GLN A 329 -11.69 11.66 -8.77
C GLN A 329 -12.34 12.99 -9.16
N ILE A 330 -11.71 14.12 -8.84
CA ILE A 330 -12.21 15.44 -9.25
C ILE A 330 -12.18 15.61 -10.78
N ILE A 331 -11.08 15.24 -11.43
CA ILE A 331 -10.94 15.40 -12.88
C ILE A 331 -11.86 14.43 -13.64
N HIS A 332 -11.79 13.13 -13.33
CA HIS A 332 -12.51 12.11 -14.09
C HIS A 332 -13.89 11.78 -13.53
N GLY A 333 -14.00 11.66 -12.22
CA GLY A 333 -15.26 11.29 -11.55
C GLY A 333 -16.28 12.43 -11.53
N PHE A 334 -15.83 13.68 -11.58
CA PHE A 334 -16.69 14.85 -11.58
C PHE A 334 -16.59 15.64 -12.90
N LEU A 335 -15.44 16.24 -13.22
CA LEU A 335 -15.35 17.19 -14.34
C LEU A 335 -15.60 16.55 -15.72
N ILE A 336 -14.94 15.44 -16.03
CA ILE A 336 -15.08 14.78 -17.33
C ILE A 336 -16.47 14.16 -17.49
N VAL A 337 -16.99 13.48 -16.47
CA VAL A 337 -18.34 12.89 -16.55
C VAL A 337 -19.42 13.97 -16.65
N ALA A 338 -19.29 15.09 -15.94
CA ALA A 338 -20.23 16.20 -16.05
C ALA A 338 -20.23 16.85 -17.44
N VAL A 339 -19.11 16.83 -18.15
CA VAL A 339 -18.97 17.41 -19.50
C VAL A 339 -19.12 16.36 -20.61
N ALA A 340 -19.10 15.05 -20.30
CA ALA A 340 -19.03 13.97 -21.30
C ALA A 340 -20.18 13.99 -22.32
N SER A 341 -21.38 14.42 -21.92
CA SER A 341 -22.53 14.62 -22.82
C SER A 341 -22.32 15.73 -23.86
N GLY A 342 -21.51 16.76 -23.52
CA GLY A 342 -21.16 17.90 -24.40
C GLY A 342 -19.74 17.86 -24.99
N LEU A 343 -18.88 16.96 -24.52
CA LEU A 343 -17.44 16.92 -24.84
C LEU A 343 -17.17 16.64 -26.33
N VAL A 344 -18.01 15.85 -26.99
CA VAL A 344 -17.88 15.56 -28.43
C VAL A 344 -18.13 16.81 -29.28
N ALA A 345 -18.96 17.75 -28.81
CA ALA A 345 -19.16 19.06 -29.45
C ALA A 345 -18.02 20.03 -29.11
N ALA A 346 -17.53 20.02 -27.87
CA ALA A 346 -16.44 20.87 -27.39
C ALA A 346 -15.07 20.57 -28.00
N LEU A 347 -14.75 19.30 -28.26
CA LEU A 347 -13.47 18.88 -28.82
C LEU A 347 -13.28 19.27 -30.30
N ARG A 348 -14.35 19.66 -31.00
CA ARG A 348 -14.26 20.12 -32.39
C ARG A 348 -13.68 21.54 -32.50
N ASN A 349 -13.73 22.36 -31.44
CA ASN A 349 -13.28 23.76 -31.43
C ASN A 349 -12.61 24.16 -30.10
N ILE A 350 -11.52 23.47 -29.73
CA ILE A 350 -10.79 23.68 -28.46
C ILE A 350 -10.43 25.15 -28.18
N GLY A 351 -10.15 25.96 -29.22
CA GLY A 351 -9.75 27.36 -29.07
C GLY A 351 -10.85 28.32 -28.57
N SER A 352 -12.10 28.12 -28.96
CA SER A 352 -13.24 28.96 -28.57
C SER A 352 -14.05 28.37 -27.41
N THR A 353 -13.96 27.06 -27.19
CA THR A 353 -14.75 26.37 -26.16
C THR A 353 -14.17 26.51 -24.74
N VAL A 354 -12.89 26.87 -24.57
CA VAL A 354 -12.34 27.13 -23.22
C VAL A 354 -13.05 28.31 -22.54
N SER A 355 -13.48 29.31 -23.32
CA SER A 355 -14.29 30.45 -22.84
C SER A 355 -15.74 30.08 -22.52
N GLU A 356 -16.30 29.07 -23.19
CA GLU A 356 -17.70 28.61 -23.03
C GLU A 356 -17.83 27.48 -21.99
N LEU A 357 -16.70 26.95 -21.50
CA LEU A 357 -16.64 25.87 -20.53
C LEU A 357 -17.46 26.13 -19.25
N PRO A 358 -17.47 27.33 -18.65
CA PRO A 358 -18.29 27.61 -17.48
C PRO A 358 -19.79 27.49 -17.76
N GLU A 359 -20.25 27.95 -18.93
CA GLU A 359 -21.65 27.93 -19.34
C GLU A 359 -22.11 26.51 -19.66
N LEU A 360 -21.29 25.75 -20.40
CA LEU A 360 -21.51 24.32 -20.65
C LEU A 360 -21.54 23.48 -19.36
N LEU A 361 -20.73 23.82 -18.35
CA LEU A 361 -20.82 23.18 -17.04
C LEU A 361 -22.18 23.46 -16.40
N VAL A 362 -22.61 24.72 -16.34
CA VAL A 362 -23.86 25.11 -15.67
C VAL A 362 -25.07 24.42 -16.30
N THR A 363 -25.12 24.30 -17.63
CA THR A 363 -26.24 23.66 -18.32
C THR A 363 -26.28 22.13 -18.12
N ASN A 364 -25.13 21.47 -17.97
CA ASN A 364 -25.05 19.99 -17.87
C ASN A 364 -24.94 19.46 -16.42
N ILE A 365 -24.71 20.33 -15.42
CA ILE A 365 -24.70 19.95 -14.00
C ILE A 365 -26.02 19.28 -13.55
N PRO A 366 -27.22 19.75 -13.94
CA PRO A 366 -28.48 19.10 -13.54
C PRO A 366 -28.61 17.66 -14.03
N ASP A 367 -28.22 17.38 -15.27
CA ASP A 367 -28.29 16.03 -15.85
C ASP A 367 -27.24 15.08 -15.24
N SER A 368 -26.03 15.59 -14.98
CA SER A 368 -24.99 14.84 -14.27
C SER A 368 -25.28 14.64 -12.77
N THR A 369 -26.25 15.35 -12.20
CA THR A 369 -26.70 15.17 -10.81
C THR A 369 -27.43 13.83 -10.63
N ILE A 370 -28.22 13.39 -11.61
CA ILE A 370 -28.90 12.08 -11.58
C ILE A 370 -27.87 10.94 -11.62
N PHE A 371 -26.86 11.07 -12.49
CA PHE A 371 -25.72 10.16 -12.54
C PHE A 371 -24.96 10.13 -11.20
N SER A 372 -24.65 11.31 -10.64
CA SER A 372 -23.89 11.45 -9.39
C SER A 372 -24.65 10.87 -8.19
N GLN A 373 -25.97 11.05 -8.13
CA GLN A 373 -26.83 10.44 -7.12
C GLN A 373 -26.82 8.91 -7.24
N SER A 374 -26.96 8.39 -8.46
CA SER A 374 -26.94 6.94 -8.74
C SER A 374 -25.58 6.33 -8.39
N PHE A 375 -24.49 7.03 -8.69
CA PHE A 375 -23.12 6.66 -8.30
C PHE A 375 -22.92 6.66 -6.78
N SER A 376 -23.46 7.65 -6.07
CA SER A 376 -23.37 7.73 -4.60
C SER A 376 -24.17 6.64 -3.89
N GLN A 377 -25.21 6.08 -4.52
CA GLN A 377 -26.00 4.98 -3.96
C GLN A 377 -25.37 3.62 -4.29
N SER A 378 -24.81 3.46 -5.49
CA SER A 378 -24.19 2.21 -5.90
C SER A 378 -22.86 1.95 -5.18
N THR A 379 -22.01 2.97 -5.01
CA THR A 379 -20.63 2.77 -4.52
C THR A 379 -20.51 2.37 -3.05
N PRO A 380 -21.20 2.98 -2.07
CA PRO A 380 -21.09 2.54 -0.67
C PRO A 380 -21.82 1.22 -0.47
N HIS A 381 -23.02 1.06 -1.03
CA HIS A 381 -23.88 -0.08 -0.71
C HIS A 381 -23.34 -1.41 -1.29
N SER A 382 -22.79 -1.40 -2.52
CA SER A 382 -22.17 -2.58 -3.13
C SER A 382 -20.77 -2.88 -2.57
N PHE A 383 -20.00 -1.84 -2.22
CA PHE A 383 -18.67 -2.01 -1.63
C PHE A 383 -18.73 -2.49 -0.17
N TRP A 384 -19.68 -2.02 0.64
CA TRP A 384 -19.92 -2.52 2.00
C TRP A 384 -20.48 -3.96 2.00
N LEU A 385 -21.37 -4.31 1.07
CA LEU A 385 -21.83 -5.69 0.91
C LEU A 385 -20.71 -6.64 0.42
N GLY A 386 -19.80 -6.17 -0.44
CA GLY A 386 -18.65 -6.96 -0.88
C GLY A 386 -17.54 -7.12 0.17
N THR A 387 -17.28 -6.08 0.96
CA THR A 387 -16.23 -6.08 2.00
C THR A 387 -16.62 -6.82 3.27
N THR A 388 -17.91 -6.92 3.59
CA THR A 388 -18.43 -7.78 4.67
C THR A 388 -18.26 -9.27 4.38
N GLY A 389 -18.10 -9.65 3.11
CA GLY A 389 -17.78 -11.02 2.67
C GLY A 389 -16.29 -11.35 2.55
N MET A 390 -15.38 -10.38 2.65
CA MET A 390 -13.93 -10.65 2.63
C MET A 390 -13.42 -11.07 4.02
N PRO A 391 -12.68 -12.18 4.15
CA PRO A 391 -12.02 -12.51 5.41
C PRO A 391 -10.99 -11.40 5.72
N ARG A 392 -11.20 -10.67 6.82
CA ARG A 392 -10.24 -9.68 7.33
C ARG A 392 -8.87 -10.35 7.41
N LYS A 393 -7.90 -9.86 6.63
CA LYS A 393 -6.48 -10.11 6.93
C LYS A 393 -6.21 -9.45 8.28
N THR A 394 -6.31 -10.22 9.36
CA THR A 394 -5.77 -9.84 10.65
C THR A 394 -4.27 -9.68 10.48
N VAL A 395 -3.79 -8.43 10.42
CA VAL A 395 -2.38 -8.12 10.64
C VAL A 395 -2.10 -8.53 12.09
N ARG A 396 -1.61 -9.75 12.26
CA ARG A 396 -1.26 -10.31 13.56
C ARG A 396 0.05 -9.64 13.94
N LYS A 397 0.01 -8.77 14.96
CA LYS A 397 1.22 -8.26 15.61
C LYS A 397 2.09 -9.46 16.00
N SER A 398 3.26 -9.59 15.40
CA SER A 398 4.30 -10.51 15.86
C SER A 398 4.76 -10.02 17.23
N ARG A 399 4.15 -10.55 18.29
CA ARG A 399 4.63 -10.38 19.65
C ARG A 399 5.85 -11.29 19.80
N THR A 400 7.03 -10.80 19.42
CA THR A 400 8.30 -11.39 19.80
C THR A 400 8.47 -11.29 21.31
N GLN A 401 7.97 -12.28 22.04
CA GLN A 401 8.43 -12.54 23.40
C GLN A 401 9.87 -13.04 23.29
N ARG A 402 10.85 -12.17 23.61
CA ARG A 402 12.18 -12.66 23.95
C ARG A 402 12.09 -13.39 25.30
N PRO A 403 12.71 -14.56 25.47
CA PRO A 403 12.88 -15.14 26.80
C PRO A 403 13.80 -14.25 27.64
N PRO A 404 13.66 -14.24 28.98
CA PRO A 404 14.60 -13.57 29.86
C PRO A 404 15.96 -14.28 29.76
N VAL A 405 16.99 -13.53 29.41
CA VAL A 405 18.38 -13.98 29.56
C VAL A 405 18.69 -13.87 31.06
N SER A 406 18.93 -15.02 31.68
CA SER A 406 19.53 -15.15 33.01
C SER A 406 21.01 -14.79 32.97
#